data_AF-A0A9Q0Y288-F1
#
_entry.id   AF-A0A9Q0Y288-F1
#
_cell.length_a   1.000
_cell.length_b   1.000
_cell.length_c   1.000
_cell.angle_alpha   90.00
_cell.angle_beta   90.00
_cell.angle_gamma   90.00
#
_symmetry.space_group_name_H-M   'P 1'
#
loop_
_entity.id
_entity.type
_entity.pdbx_description
1 polymer ?
#
loop_
_entity_poly.entity_id
_entity_poly.type
_entity_poly.pdbx_seq_one_letter_code
_entity_poly.pdbx_strand_id
1 'polypeptide(L)'
;MGDWKAFINTILKDKNIEDVAIVGHSDNKCVWASKPGGLLAAISPQEVGLITGQDRKAFLQTGITIAGKKCSVIRDYLLVEKDAVMDTRTKGGDSRSICIGKTPKALIFLMGKKGVHGGVLNKKVHDIIASMQGKSK
;
A
#
# COMPACT_ATOMS: atom_id res chain seq x y z
N MET A 1 -3.78 12.98 17.90
CA MET A 1 -3.73 12.36 16.56
C MET A 1 -2.51 12.92 15.85
N GLY A 2 -1.55 12.08 15.45
CA GLY A 2 -0.34 12.55 14.76
C GLY A 2 -0.67 13.22 13.43
N ASP A 3 0.16 14.15 13.00
CA ASP A 3 -0.02 14.86 11.73
C ASP A 3 0.23 13.92 10.54
N TRP A 4 -0.82 13.28 10.05
CA TRP A 4 -0.78 12.43 8.86
C TRP A 4 -0.28 13.18 7.63
N LYS A 5 -0.51 14.50 7.54
CA LYS A 5 -0.02 15.31 6.42
C LYS A 5 1.51 15.42 6.48
N ALA A 6 2.09 15.70 7.66
CA ALA A 6 3.54 15.67 7.82
C ALA A 6 4.14 14.28 7.54
N PHE A 7 3.44 13.22 7.93
CA PHE A 7 3.86 11.85 7.65
C PHE A 7 3.89 11.54 6.15
N ILE A 8 2.80 11.83 5.43
CA ILE A 8 2.72 11.71 3.96
C ILE A 8 3.81 12.53 3.29
N ASN A 9 3.99 13.79 3.69
CA ASN A 9 5.04 14.66 3.15
C ASN A 9 6.45 14.10 3.38
N THR A 10 6.69 13.45 4.51
CA THR A 10 7.98 12.82 4.81
C THR A 10 8.27 11.65 3.87
N ILE A 11 7.26 10.82 3.57
CA ILE A 11 7.38 9.73 2.61
C ILE A 11 7.63 10.27 1.20
N LEU A 12 6.90 11.32 0.80
CA LEU A 12 7.00 11.92 -0.54
C LEU A 12 8.32 12.66 -0.81
N LYS A 13 9.14 12.93 0.21
CA LYS A 13 10.52 13.42 0.01
C LYS A 13 11.43 12.37 -0.66
N ASP A 14 11.07 11.09 -0.57
CA ASP A 14 11.81 10.04 -1.25
C ASP A 14 11.61 10.12 -2.76
N LYS A 15 12.71 10.30 -3.49
CA LYS A 15 12.69 10.49 -4.95
C LYS A 15 12.08 9.31 -5.71
N ASN A 16 12.01 8.12 -5.10
CA ASN A 16 11.46 6.93 -5.73
C ASN A 16 9.93 6.85 -5.61
N ILE A 17 9.32 7.58 -4.66
CA ILE A 17 7.89 7.50 -4.39
C ILE A 17 7.15 8.50 -5.28
N GLU A 18 6.11 8.01 -5.94
CA GLU A 18 5.19 8.82 -6.72
C GLU A 18 3.93 9.15 -5.94
N ASP A 19 3.41 8.16 -5.21
CA ASP A 19 2.14 8.24 -4.52
C ASP A 19 2.15 7.40 -3.24
N VAL A 20 1.34 7.80 -2.27
CA VAL A 20 1.17 7.13 -0.98
C VAL A 20 -0.25 7.32 -0.46
N ALA A 21 -0.79 6.27 0.18
CA ALA A 21 -2.01 6.34 0.96
C ALA A 21 -1.92 5.52 2.24
N ILE A 22 -2.57 6.01 3.30
CA ILE A 22 -2.82 5.33 4.57
C ILE A 22 -4.32 5.07 4.64
N VAL A 23 -4.70 3.81 4.77
CA VAL A 23 -6.08 3.36 4.63
C VAL A 23 -6.45 2.52 5.85
N GLY A 24 -7.51 2.89 6.56
CA GLY A 24 -8.04 2.05 7.63
C GLY A 24 -8.57 0.74 7.06
N HIS A 25 -8.38 -0.39 7.74
CA HIS A 25 -8.94 -1.68 7.29
C HIS A 25 -9.94 -2.32 8.25
N SER A 26 -9.99 -1.88 9.51
CA SER A 26 -10.91 -2.38 10.52
C SER A 26 -12.27 -1.66 10.45
N ASP A 27 -12.27 -0.33 10.59
CA ASP A 27 -13.50 0.48 10.61
C ASP A 27 -13.58 1.39 9.38
N ASN A 28 -14.78 1.47 8.77
CA ASN A 28 -15.13 2.29 7.59
C ASN A 28 -14.31 2.06 6.30
N LYS A 29 -13.21 1.28 6.36
CA LYS A 29 -12.34 0.90 5.23
C LYS A 29 -11.99 2.06 4.29
N CYS A 30 -11.68 3.23 4.87
CA CYS A 30 -11.51 4.48 4.14
C CYS A 30 -10.07 4.99 4.15
N VAL A 31 -9.74 5.83 3.17
CA VAL A 31 -8.45 6.54 3.11
C VAL A 31 -8.40 7.58 4.23
N TRP A 32 -7.43 7.45 5.13
CA TRP A 32 -7.19 8.41 6.22
C TRP A 32 -6.30 9.57 5.78
N ALA A 33 -5.33 9.28 4.92
CA ALA A 33 -4.43 10.28 4.35
C ALA A 33 -3.82 9.78 3.04
N SER A 34 -3.58 10.68 2.10
CA SER A 34 -2.94 10.37 0.83
C SER A 34 -2.22 11.60 0.28
N LYS A 35 -1.43 11.39 -0.77
CA LYS A 35 -0.93 12.50 -1.58
C LYS A 35 -2.12 13.26 -2.22
N PRO A 36 -2.19 14.60 -2.10
CA PRO A 36 -3.19 15.40 -2.83
C PRO A 36 -3.08 15.17 -4.35
N GLY A 37 -4.21 14.86 -5.00
CA GLY A 37 -4.26 14.54 -6.43
C GLY A 37 -3.61 13.20 -6.81
N GLY A 38 -3.20 12.39 -5.84
CA GLY A 38 -2.69 11.04 -6.06
C GLY A 38 -3.79 10.06 -6.47
N LEU A 39 -3.41 9.08 -7.29
CA LEU A 39 -4.27 7.95 -7.66
C LEU A 39 -4.75 7.17 -6.42
N LEU A 40 -3.85 6.94 -5.46
CA LEU A 40 -4.16 6.14 -4.27
C LEU A 40 -5.19 6.79 -3.33
N ALA A 41 -5.53 8.06 -3.53
CA ALA A 41 -6.64 8.71 -2.83
C ALA A 41 -8.01 8.11 -3.21
N ALA A 42 -8.11 7.41 -4.35
CA ALA A 42 -9.35 6.83 -4.86
C ALA A 42 -9.54 5.35 -4.48
N ILE A 43 -8.73 4.80 -3.57
CA ILE A 43 -8.91 3.43 -3.08
C ILE A 43 -10.29 3.29 -2.42
N SER A 44 -11.08 2.32 -2.86
CA SER A 44 -12.43 2.10 -2.35
C SER A 44 -12.49 1.13 -1.17
N PRO A 45 -13.52 1.23 -0.29
CA PRO A 45 -13.76 0.25 0.77
C PRO A 45 -13.87 -1.20 0.29
N GLN A 46 -14.42 -1.40 -0.92
CA GLN A 46 -14.55 -2.70 -1.57
C GLN A 46 -13.17 -3.27 -1.91
N GLU A 47 -12.27 -2.45 -2.48
CA GLU A 47 -10.89 -2.86 -2.76
C GLU A 47 -10.13 -3.21 -1.48
N VAL A 48 -10.30 -2.43 -0.42
CA VAL A 48 -9.71 -2.75 0.90
C VAL A 48 -10.24 -4.09 1.41
N GLY A 49 -11.56 -4.30 1.34
CA GLY A 49 -12.19 -5.54 1.77
C GLY A 49 -11.64 -6.76 1.03
N LEU A 50 -11.48 -6.65 -0.30
CA LEU A 50 -10.85 -7.68 -1.11
C LEU A 50 -9.39 -7.89 -0.67
N ILE A 51 -8.56 -6.84 -0.63
CA ILE A 51 -7.13 -6.92 -0.26
C ILE A 51 -6.90 -7.55 1.11
N THR A 52 -7.81 -7.34 2.08
CA THR A 52 -7.73 -7.96 3.42
C THR A 52 -8.45 -9.31 3.54
N GLY A 53 -9.09 -9.78 2.47
CA GLY A 53 -9.85 -11.02 2.45
C GLY A 53 -8.97 -12.28 2.52
N GLN A 54 -9.64 -13.42 2.73
CA GLN A 54 -9.01 -14.73 2.93
C GLN A 54 -8.69 -15.47 1.62
N ASP A 55 -9.29 -15.10 0.48
CA ASP A 55 -9.04 -15.76 -0.81
C ASP A 55 -7.72 -15.28 -1.46
N ARG A 56 -6.61 -15.68 -0.86
CA ARG A 56 -5.26 -15.30 -1.31
C ARG A 56 -4.88 -16.01 -2.61
N LYS A 57 -5.44 -17.19 -2.88
CA LYS A 57 -5.10 -18.00 -4.06
C LYS A 57 -5.57 -17.35 -5.35
N ALA A 58 -6.78 -16.75 -5.34
CA ALA A 58 -7.31 -16.06 -6.50
C ALA A 58 -6.44 -14.87 -6.93
N PHE A 59 -5.79 -14.17 -5.99
CA PHE A 59 -5.01 -12.96 -6.29
C PHE A 59 -3.86 -13.20 -7.25
N LEU A 60 -3.17 -14.34 -7.13
CA LEU A 60 -2.06 -14.70 -8.00
C LEU A 60 -2.52 -15.07 -9.41
N GLN A 61 -3.79 -15.48 -9.57
CA GLN A 61 -4.36 -15.90 -10.85
C GLN A 61 -5.04 -14.74 -11.59
N THR A 62 -5.90 -13.99 -10.91
CA THR A 62 -6.74 -12.95 -11.53
C THR A 62 -6.19 -11.53 -11.32
N GLY A 63 -5.36 -11.35 -10.29
CA GLY A 63 -4.90 -10.04 -9.84
C GLY A 63 -5.92 -9.35 -8.93
N ILE A 64 -5.67 -8.08 -8.63
CA ILE A 64 -6.54 -7.24 -7.82
C ILE A 64 -6.74 -5.88 -8.49
N THR A 65 -7.59 -5.03 -7.91
CA THR A 65 -7.65 -3.61 -8.26
C THR A 65 -7.18 -2.75 -7.09
N ILE A 66 -6.46 -1.68 -7.42
CA ILE A 66 -6.04 -0.65 -6.46
C ILE A 66 -6.40 0.69 -7.09
N ALA A 67 -7.31 1.45 -6.46
CA ALA A 67 -7.83 2.71 -6.99
C ALA A 67 -8.36 2.57 -8.43
N GLY A 68 -9.07 1.47 -8.71
CA GLY A 68 -9.61 1.14 -10.03
C GLY A 68 -8.57 0.67 -11.06
N LYS A 69 -7.27 0.61 -10.71
CA LYS A 69 -6.24 0.07 -11.60
C LYS A 69 -6.05 -1.43 -11.38
N LYS A 70 -6.15 -2.21 -12.46
CA LYS A 70 -5.82 -3.64 -12.44
C LYS A 70 -4.34 -3.82 -12.11
N CYS A 71 -4.04 -4.69 -11.15
CA CYS A 71 -2.71 -5.00 -10.68
C CYS A 71 -2.48 -6.51 -10.69
N SER A 72 -1.30 -6.95 -11.11
CA SER A 72 -0.82 -8.30 -10.85
C SER A 72 -0.24 -8.36 -9.45
N VAL A 73 -0.56 -9.39 -8.69
CA VAL A 73 0.13 -9.69 -7.42
C VAL A 73 1.40 -10.46 -7.74
N ILE A 74 2.53 -9.97 -7.23
CA ILE A 74 3.86 -10.55 -7.46
C ILE A 74 4.25 -11.44 -6.28
N ARG A 75 4.03 -10.96 -5.06
CA ARG A 75 4.24 -11.69 -3.82
C ARG A 75 3.18 -11.28 -2.81
N ASP A 76 2.70 -12.23 -2.03
CA ASP A 76 1.68 -11.99 -1.02
C ASP A 76 2.08 -12.60 0.33
N TYR A 77 2.50 -11.72 1.23
CA TYR A 77 2.78 -12.03 2.63
C TYR A 77 1.97 -11.10 3.55
N LEU A 78 0.90 -10.48 3.06
CA LEU A 78 0.16 -9.43 3.79
C LEU A 78 -0.44 -9.93 5.10
N LEU A 79 -0.86 -11.20 5.10
CA LEU A 79 -1.47 -11.87 6.26
C LEU A 79 -0.48 -12.78 6.99
N VAL A 80 0.76 -12.87 6.52
CA VAL A 80 1.83 -13.62 7.21
C VAL A 80 2.39 -12.76 8.32
N GLU A 81 2.39 -13.30 9.53
CA GLU A 81 2.91 -12.61 10.71
C GLU A 81 4.38 -12.23 10.49
N LYS A 82 4.78 -11.03 10.95
CA LYS A 82 6.13 -10.42 10.84
C LYS A 82 6.54 -9.91 9.44
N ASP A 83 5.97 -10.43 8.35
CA ASP A 83 6.25 -9.93 7.01
C ASP A 83 5.27 -8.80 6.65
N ALA A 84 3.97 -9.10 6.67
CA ALA A 84 2.88 -8.14 6.57
C ALA A 84 2.94 -7.22 5.34
N VAL A 85 3.52 -7.67 4.23
CA VAL A 85 3.58 -6.91 2.97
C VAL A 85 3.09 -7.71 1.76
N MET A 86 2.61 -7.00 0.75
CA MET A 86 2.23 -7.55 -0.55
C MET A 86 2.77 -6.66 -1.66
N ASP A 87 3.47 -7.28 -2.60
CA ASP A 87 4.02 -6.59 -3.76
C ASP A 87 3.10 -6.81 -4.96
N THR A 88 2.79 -5.72 -5.63
CA THR A 88 1.93 -5.71 -6.80
C THR A 88 2.52 -4.81 -7.88
N ARG A 89 1.99 -4.95 -9.09
CA ARG A 89 2.38 -4.11 -10.22
C ARG A 89 1.17 -3.81 -11.09
N THR A 90 0.96 -2.54 -11.43
CA THR A 90 -0.15 -2.13 -12.31
C THR A 90 0.01 -2.75 -13.69
N LYS A 91 -1.10 -3.20 -14.28
CA LYS A 91 -1.16 -3.74 -15.64
C LYS A 91 -1.32 -2.57 -16.64
N GLY A 92 -0.69 -2.68 -17.81
CA GLY A 92 -0.76 -1.68 -18.90
C GLY A 92 0.60 -1.11 -19.29
N GLY A 93 0.60 -0.16 -20.25
CA GLY A 93 1.83 0.39 -20.84
C GLY A 93 2.68 1.25 -19.91
N ASP A 94 2.08 1.84 -18.87
CA ASP A 94 2.79 2.61 -17.85
C ASP A 94 2.76 1.89 -16.49
N SER A 95 3.37 0.71 -16.48
CA SER A 95 3.40 -0.16 -15.30
C SER A 95 4.20 0.47 -14.14
N ARG A 96 3.59 0.50 -12.96
CA ARG A 96 4.17 1.00 -11.70
C ARG A 96 4.16 -0.12 -10.66
N SER A 97 5.23 -0.20 -9.87
CA SER A 97 5.23 -1.05 -8.68
C SER A 97 4.42 -0.40 -7.57
N ILE A 98 3.64 -1.22 -6.87
CA ILE A 98 2.94 -0.83 -5.66
C ILE A 98 3.26 -1.85 -4.56
N CYS A 99 3.73 -1.39 -3.42
CA CYS A 99 3.89 -2.23 -2.23
C CYS A 99 2.84 -1.84 -1.19
N ILE A 100 2.19 -2.84 -0.61
CA ILE A 100 1.15 -2.69 0.40
C ILE A 100 1.68 -3.28 1.70
N GLY A 101 1.67 -2.49 2.77
CA GLY A 101 2.03 -2.92 4.12
C GLY A 101 0.82 -2.97 5.03
N LYS A 102 0.77 -3.93 5.95
CA LYS A 102 -0.29 -4.06 6.95
C LYS A 102 0.24 -3.80 8.35
N THR A 103 -0.44 -2.90 9.06
CA THR A 103 -0.30 -2.69 10.50
C THR A 103 -1.59 -3.16 11.20
N PRO A 104 -1.62 -3.22 12.54
CA PRO A 104 -2.86 -3.55 13.25
C PRO A 104 -4.05 -2.63 12.90
N LYS A 105 -3.79 -1.35 12.59
CA LYS A 105 -4.85 -0.34 12.39
C LYS A 105 -5.05 0.09 10.93
N ALA A 106 -4.01 0.01 10.10
CA ALA A 106 -4.02 0.58 8.75
C ALA A 106 -3.22 -0.25 7.73
N LEU A 107 -3.61 -0.12 6.47
CA LEU A 107 -2.81 -0.47 5.31
C LEU A 107 -2.03 0.76 4.82
N ILE A 108 -0.80 0.54 4.41
CA ILE A 108 0.10 1.55 3.81
C ILE A 108 0.31 1.17 2.36
N PHE A 109 -0.06 2.04 1.43
CA PHE A 109 0.17 1.84 0.01
C PHE A 109 1.29 2.77 -0.43
N LEU A 110 2.36 2.23 -1.04
CA LEU A 110 3.40 3.01 -1.71
C LEU A 110 3.42 2.69 -3.20
N MET A 111 3.33 3.71 -4.04
CA MET A 111 3.53 3.60 -5.48
C MET A 111 4.89 4.20 -5.86
N GLY A 112 5.68 3.42 -6.58
CA GLY A 112 6.95 3.89 -7.13
C GLY A 112 6.75 4.66 -8.43
N LYS A 113 7.63 5.63 -8.68
CA LYS A 113 7.75 6.26 -10.00
C LYS A 113 8.05 5.22 -11.08
N LYS A 114 7.84 5.59 -12.35
CA LYS A 114 8.14 4.74 -13.50
C LYS A 114 9.57 4.20 -13.42
N GLY A 115 9.72 2.89 -13.61
CA GLY A 115 11.02 2.20 -13.56
C GLY A 115 11.53 1.87 -12.16
N VAL A 116 10.88 2.33 -11.08
CA VAL A 116 11.28 1.96 -9.71
C VAL A 116 10.98 0.49 -9.45
N HIS A 117 12.01 -0.22 -8.97
CA HIS A 117 11.91 -1.64 -8.66
C HIS A 117 11.08 -1.88 -7.39
N GLY A 118 10.24 -2.93 -7.40
CA GLY A 118 9.34 -3.25 -6.28
C GLY A 118 10.08 -3.49 -4.96
N GLY A 119 11.27 -4.10 -5.00
CA GLY A 119 12.10 -4.32 -3.82
C GLY A 119 12.51 -3.03 -3.07
N VAL A 120 12.63 -1.89 -3.78
CA VAL A 120 12.90 -0.59 -3.13
C VAL A 120 11.70 -0.14 -2.30
N LEU A 121 10.49 -0.31 -2.85
CA LEU A 121 9.25 0.01 -2.14
C LEU A 121 9.02 -0.96 -0.98
N ASN A 122 9.25 -2.25 -1.19
CA ASN A 122 9.10 -3.28 -0.18
C ASN A 122 9.93 -2.99 1.07
N LYS A 123 11.24 -2.73 0.91
CA LYS A 123 12.11 -2.32 2.03
C LYS A 123 11.56 -1.07 2.75
N LYS A 124 11.14 -0.06 1.99
CA LYS A 124 10.59 1.19 2.55
C LYS A 124 9.31 0.96 3.36
N VAL A 125 8.43 0.08 2.90
CA VAL A 125 7.20 -0.28 3.61
C VAL A 125 7.53 -0.98 4.94
N HIS A 126 8.48 -1.91 4.96
CA HIS A 126 8.95 -2.53 6.21
C HIS A 126 9.50 -1.48 7.19
N ASP A 127 10.35 -0.56 6.73
CA ASP A 127 10.88 0.53 7.56
C ASP A 127 9.76 1.40 8.15
N ILE A 128 8.73 1.71 7.34
CA ILE A 128 7.56 2.46 7.79
C ILE A 128 6.77 1.69 8.86
N ILE A 129 6.46 0.42 8.62
CA ILE A 129 5.73 -0.43 9.57
C ILE A 129 6.48 -0.48 10.90
N ALA A 130 7.80 -0.71 10.87
CA ALA A 130 8.64 -0.73 12.07
C ALA A 130 8.57 0.62 12.83
N SER A 131 8.64 1.75 12.11
CA SER A 131 8.54 3.09 12.70
C SER A 131 7.17 3.38 13.35
N MET A 132 6.11 2.74 12.87
CA MET A 132 4.76 2.87 13.44
C MET A 132 4.56 1.99 14.67
N GLN A 133 5.17 0.80 14.69
CA GLN A 133 5.12 -0.13 15.83
C GLN A 133 5.97 0.36 17.01
N GLY A 134 7.11 1.02 16.75
CA GLY A 134 7.95 1.63 17.79
C GLY A 134 7.33 2.82 18.52
N LYS A 135 6.19 3.35 18.04
CA LYS A 135 5.46 4.48 18.64
C LYS A 135 4.33 4.05 19.59
N SER A 136 4.19 2.76 19.89
CA SER A 136 3.19 2.22 20.84
C SER A 136 3.72 2.06 22.27
N LYS A 137 4.63 2.92 22.73
CA LYS A 137 5.00 3.01 24.15
C LYS A 137 4.62 4.37 24.70
#